data_AF-A0AAU4DWE3-F1
#
_entry.id   AF-A0AAU4DWE3-F1
#
_cell.length_a   1.000
_cell.length_b   1.000
_cell.length_c   1.000
_cell.angle_alpha   90.00
_cell.angle_beta   90.00
_cell.angle_gamma   90.00
#
_symmetry.space_group_name_H-M   'P 1'
#
loop_
_entity.id
_entity.type
_entity.pdbx_description
1 polymer ?
#
loop_
_entity_poly.entity_id
_entity_poly.type
_entity_poly.pdbx_seq_one_letter_code
_entity_poly.pdbx_strand_id
1 'polypeptide(L)'
;MDRRKMDDGRHAIRHEVDFAASVIAGQQRTQMVCQCGVVTGDIAGHRAHVEQALRVPGPAWFPVGARLAVMLVGGVALLFGLMALANLSLSGTAHTVVLGLSPLVSFAATMGAGHALRRFIVPLAIDGR
;
A
#
# COMPACT_ATOMS: atom_id res chain seq x y z
N MET A 1 -22.47 -13.91 4.53
CA MET A 1 -21.03 -13.59 4.50
C MET A 1 -20.87 -12.11 4.23
N ASP A 2 -20.08 -11.41 5.03
CA ASP A 2 -19.88 -9.96 4.89
C ASP A 2 -18.92 -9.67 3.72
N ARG A 3 -19.51 -9.36 2.56
CA ARG A 3 -18.80 -9.14 1.29
C ARG A 3 -17.74 -8.03 1.39
N ARG A 4 -17.89 -7.06 2.30
CA ARG A 4 -16.96 -5.94 2.49
C ARG A 4 -15.60 -6.35 3.06
N LYS A 5 -15.51 -7.48 3.77
CA LYS A 5 -14.23 -7.94 4.35
C LYS A 5 -13.34 -8.70 3.36
N MET A 6 -13.91 -9.19 2.25
CA MET A 6 -13.20 -10.03 1.27
C MET A 6 -12.90 -9.29 -0.04
N ASP A 7 -13.48 -8.11 -0.26
CA ASP A 7 -13.38 -7.41 -1.54
C ASP A 7 -12.76 -6.02 -1.34
N ASP A 8 -11.52 -5.86 -1.80
CA ASP A 8 -10.80 -4.59 -1.91
C ASP A 8 -11.01 -3.91 -3.28
N GLY A 9 -11.93 -4.44 -4.10
CA GLY A 9 -12.15 -4.05 -5.49
C GLY A 9 -11.19 -4.69 -6.49
N ARG A 10 -10.22 -5.51 -6.03
CA ARG A 10 -9.20 -6.17 -6.87
C ARG A 10 -9.12 -7.67 -6.64
N HIS A 11 -9.66 -8.17 -5.52
CA HIS A 11 -9.64 -9.58 -5.14
C HIS A 11 -11.05 -10.17 -4.98
N ALA A 12 -12.01 -9.76 -5.82
CA ALA A 12 -13.33 -10.35 -5.81
C ALA A 12 -13.33 -11.82 -6.28
N ILE A 13 -14.25 -12.63 -5.77
CA ILE A 13 -14.47 -14.01 -6.22
C ILE A 13 -15.03 -13.99 -7.65
N ARG A 14 -14.42 -14.79 -8.54
CA ARG A 14 -14.92 -15.13 -9.87
C ARG A 14 -15.04 -16.66 -10.00
N HIS A 15 -16.05 -17.10 -10.74
CA HIS A 15 -16.16 -18.49 -11.16
C HIS A 15 -15.74 -18.58 -12.62
N GLU A 16 -14.75 -19.43 -12.91
CA GLU A 16 -14.27 -19.66 -14.27
C GLU A 16 -14.42 -21.14 -14.61
N VAL A 17 -14.69 -21.42 -15.89
CA VAL A 17 -14.75 -22.81 -16.37
C VAL A 17 -13.33 -23.32 -16.50
N ASP A 18 -13.04 -24.40 -15.78
CA ASP A 18 -11.79 -25.13 -15.97
C ASP A 18 -11.95 -26.04 -17.19
N PHE A 19 -11.45 -25.59 -18.34
CA PHE A 19 -11.55 -26.33 -19.59
C PHE A 19 -10.87 -27.70 -19.52
N ALA A 20 -9.72 -27.81 -18.85
CA ALA A 20 -9.00 -29.07 -18.74
C ALA A 20 -9.78 -30.07 -17.89
N ALA A 21 -10.24 -29.66 -16.70
CA ALA A 21 -11.07 -30.51 -15.86
C ALA A 21 -12.41 -30.85 -16.52
N SER A 22 -12.98 -29.93 -17.29
CA SER A 22 -14.24 -30.16 -18.00
C SER A 22 -14.11 -31.23 -19.09
N VAL A 23 -13.02 -31.20 -19.86
CA VAL A 23 -12.72 -32.20 -20.90
C VAL A 23 -12.49 -33.56 -20.28
N ILE A 24 -11.71 -33.64 -19.19
CA ILE A 24 -11.42 -34.91 -18.50
C ILE A 24 -12.69 -35.50 -17.88
N ALA A 25 -13.55 -34.67 -17.29
CA ALA A 25 -14.75 -35.12 -16.58
C ALA A 25 -15.97 -35.35 -17.48
N GLY A 26 -15.89 -35.02 -18.78
CA GLY A 26 -17.01 -35.09 -19.73
C GLY A 26 -18.19 -34.18 -19.36
N GLN A 27 -17.99 -33.19 -18.49
CA GLN A 27 -19.02 -32.27 -18.01
C GLN A 27 -18.40 -30.93 -17.61
N GLN A 28 -19.14 -29.83 -17.69
CA GLN A 28 -18.63 -28.51 -17.33
C GLN A 28 -18.23 -28.46 -15.84
N ARG A 29 -16.96 -28.17 -15.57
CA ARG A 29 -16.41 -27.95 -14.23
C ARG A 29 -16.03 -26.49 -14.07
N THR A 30 -16.52 -25.88 -13.00
CA THR A 30 -16.20 -24.51 -12.61
C THR A 30 -15.25 -24.52 -11.43
N GLN A 31 -14.24 -23.67 -11.47
CA GLN A 31 -13.32 -23.42 -10.35
C GLN A 31 -13.50 -22.00 -9.81
N MET A 32 -13.17 -21.83 -8.53
CA MET A 32 -13.18 -20.51 -7.89
C MET A 32 -11.82 -19.83 -8.08
N VAL A 33 -11.84 -18.68 -8.71
CA VAL A 33 -10.65 -17.89 -9.04
C VAL A 33 -10.80 -16.51 -8.41
N CYS A 34 -9.72 -15.96 -7.87
CA CYS A 34 -9.65 -14.58 -7.46
C CYS A 34 -9.58 -13.67 -8.70
N GLN A 35 -10.12 -12.45 -8.64
CA GLN A 35 -10.05 -11.50 -9.75
C GLN A 35 -8.60 -11.18 -10.19
N CYS A 36 -7.61 -11.36 -9.32
CA CYS A 36 -6.19 -11.27 -9.65
C CYS A 36 -5.64 -12.47 -10.46
N GLY A 37 -6.46 -13.47 -10.78
CA GLY A 37 -6.10 -14.64 -11.59
C GLY A 37 -5.67 -15.87 -10.79
N VAL A 38 -5.56 -15.78 -9.47
CA VAL A 38 -5.16 -16.91 -8.61
C VAL A 38 -6.33 -17.89 -8.45
N VAL A 39 -6.11 -19.16 -8.79
CA VAL A 39 -7.09 -20.23 -8.51
C VAL A 39 -7.09 -20.51 -7.01
N THR A 40 -8.26 -20.38 -6.40
CA THR A 40 -8.45 -20.49 -4.95
C THR A 40 -9.17 -21.76 -4.53
N GLY A 41 -9.88 -22.41 -5.46
CA GLY A 41 -10.57 -23.68 -5.25
C GLY A 41 -11.89 -23.53 -4.48
N ASP A 42 -11.83 -22.98 -3.27
CA ASP A 42 -12.97 -22.77 -2.39
C ASP A 42 -12.94 -21.41 -1.66
N ILE A 43 -13.98 -21.13 -0.87
CA ILE A 43 -14.10 -19.86 -0.13
C ILE A 43 -13.01 -19.72 0.94
N ALA A 44 -12.58 -20.83 1.55
CA ALA A 44 -11.56 -20.81 2.59
C ALA A 44 -10.19 -20.46 2.00
N GLY A 45 -9.82 -21.07 0.88
CA GLY A 45 -8.63 -20.76 0.09
C GLY A 45 -8.66 -19.33 -0.44
N HIS A 46 -9.82 -18.86 -0.92
CA HIS A 46 -9.97 -17.48 -1.36
C HIS A 46 -9.74 -16.49 -0.22
N ARG A 47 -10.33 -16.75 0.96
CA ARG A 47 -10.13 -15.91 2.14
C ARG A 47 -8.66 -15.88 2.59
N ALA A 48 -7.98 -17.03 2.60
CA ALA A 48 -6.56 -17.09 2.95
C ALA A 48 -5.70 -16.29 1.96
N HIS A 49 -6.00 -16.40 0.66
CA HIS A 49 -5.34 -15.60 -0.38
C HIS A 49 -5.57 -14.10 -0.17
N VAL A 50 -6.81 -13.65 0.07
CA VAL A 50 -7.13 -12.24 0.32
C VAL A 50 -6.45 -11.72 1.58
N GLU A 51 -6.49 -12.47 2.69
CA GLU A 51 -5.83 -12.09 3.94
C GLU A 51 -4.31 -11.94 3.77
N GLN A 52 -3.70 -12.76 2.91
CA GLN A 52 -2.28 -12.65 2.56
C GLN A 52 -2.01 -11.47 1.61
N ALA A 53 -2.84 -11.28 0.59
CA ALA A 53 -2.71 -10.21 -0.40
C ALA A 53 -2.88 -8.82 0.20
N LEU A 54 -3.78 -8.68 1.18
CA LEU A 54 -4.04 -7.43 1.88
C LEU A 54 -3.09 -7.19 3.07
N ARG A 55 -2.15 -8.09 3.31
CA ARG A 55 -1.24 -7.96 4.44
C ARG A 55 -0.22 -6.86 4.20
N VAL A 56 -0.30 -5.82 5.03
CA VAL A 56 0.75 -4.79 5.09
C VAL A 56 1.83 -5.24 6.10
N PRO A 57 3.09 -5.43 5.68
CA PRO A 57 4.16 -5.83 6.59
C PRO A 57 4.42 -4.78 7.68
N GLY A 58 4.77 -5.24 8.87
CA GLY A 58 5.26 -4.42 9.97
C GLY A 58 4.71 -4.86 11.34
N PRO A 59 5.18 -4.25 12.43
CA PRO A 59 4.82 -4.69 13.77
C PRO A 59 3.36 -4.42 14.09
N ALA A 60 2.71 -5.37 14.77
CA ALA A 60 1.31 -5.27 15.16
C ALA A 60 1.02 -4.09 16.09
N TRP A 61 2.00 -3.69 16.91
CA TRP A 61 1.88 -2.55 17.81
C TRP A 61 1.94 -1.18 17.10
N PHE A 62 2.36 -1.14 15.84
CA PHE A 62 2.47 0.09 15.06
C PHE A 62 1.58 0.06 13.82
N PRO A 63 0.28 0.39 13.96
CA PRO A 63 -0.68 0.29 12.88
C PRO A 63 -0.37 1.26 11.74
N VAL A 64 -0.87 0.96 10.54
CA VAL A 64 -0.61 1.77 9.32
C VAL A 64 -0.97 3.24 9.52
N GLY A 65 -2.09 3.53 10.17
CA GLY A 65 -2.48 4.91 10.48
C GLY A 65 -1.45 5.66 11.34
N ALA A 66 -0.84 4.98 12.32
CA ALA A 66 0.22 5.57 13.14
C ALA A 66 1.51 5.82 12.34
N ARG A 67 1.87 4.91 11.42
CA ARG A 67 3.01 5.10 10.50
C ARG A 67 2.84 6.34 9.63
N LEU A 68 1.64 6.50 9.06
CA LEU A 68 1.28 7.68 8.27
C LEU A 68 1.33 8.96 9.10
N ALA A 69 0.79 8.93 10.31
CA ALA A 69 0.84 10.08 11.22
C ALA A 69 2.29 10.47 11.54
N VAL A 70 3.16 9.51 11.87
CA VAL A 70 4.59 9.79 12.13
C VAL A 70 5.29 10.36 10.91
N MET A 71 4.99 9.86 9.71
CA MET A 71 5.56 10.40 8.47
C MET A 71 5.13 11.86 8.24
N LEU A 72 3.86 12.18 8.44
CA LEU A 72 3.35 13.55 8.31
C LEU A 72 3.96 14.49 9.36
N VAL A 73 4.01 14.05 10.62
CA VAL A 73 4.65 14.80 11.70
C VAL A 73 6.14 15.02 11.41
N GLY A 74 6.83 14.01 10.90
CA GLY A 74 8.23 14.11 10.48
C GLY A 74 8.43 15.14 9.36
N GLY A 75 7.55 15.17 8.36
CA GLY A 75 7.58 16.16 7.29
C GLY A 75 7.36 17.60 7.79
N VAL A 76 6.41 17.78 8.71
CA VAL A 76 6.15 19.08 9.36
C VAL A 76 7.35 19.50 10.23
N ALA A 77 7.91 18.59 11.01
CA ALA A 77 9.09 18.85 11.83
C ALA A 77 10.31 19.22 10.97
N LEU A 78 10.50 18.55 9.83
CA LEU A 78 11.55 18.90 8.87
C LEU A 78 11.37 20.32 8.32
N LEU A 79 10.15 20.70 7.95
CA LEU A 79 9.84 22.06 7.49
C LEU A 79 10.19 23.12 8.54
N PHE A 80 9.66 22.98 9.75
CA PHE A 80 9.95 23.93 10.82
C PHE A 80 11.43 23.92 11.21
N GLY A 81 12.10 22.77 11.17
CA GLY A 81 13.53 22.65 11.39
C GLY A 81 14.36 23.43 10.37
N LEU A 82 14.03 23.31 9.08
CA LEU A 82 14.70 24.08 8.02
C LEU A 82 14.46 25.58 8.14
N MET A 83 13.23 25.99 8.46
CA MET A 83 12.90 27.41 8.68
C MET A 83 13.63 27.97 9.91
N ALA A 84 13.67 27.22 11.02
CA ALA A 84 14.39 27.61 12.22
C ALA A 84 15.90 27.71 11.96
N LEU A 85 16.48 26.73 11.26
CA LEU A 85 17.89 26.73 10.89
C LEU A 85 18.23 27.94 10.01
N ALA A 86 17.38 28.27 9.03
CA ALA A 86 17.57 29.46 8.22
C ALA A 86 17.63 30.71 9.09
N ASN A 87 16.64 30.90 9.97
CA ASN A 87 16.56 32.07 10.84
C ASN A 87 17.71 32.20 11.85
N LEU A 88 18.25 31.08 12.34
CA LEU A 88 19.29 31.08 13.36
C LEU A 88 20.71 31.14 12.78
N SER A 89 20.91 30.69 11.54
CA SER A 89 22.26 30.41 11.02
C SER A 89 22.58 31.04 9.68
N LEU A 90 21.60 31.62 8.97
CA LEU A 90 21.82 32.22 7.65
C LEU A 90 21.46 33.70 7.65
N SER A 91 22.12 34.45 6.76
CA SER A 91 21.83 35.86 6.50
C SER A 91 21.88 36.16 5.01
N GLY A 92 21.34 37.32 4.62
CA GLY A 92 21.36 37.79 3.23
C GLY A 92 20.64 36.84 2.27
N THR A 93 21.17 36.71 1.05
CA THR A 93 20.54 35.92 -0.03
C THR A 93 20.36 34.44 0.34
N ALA A 94 21.29 33.86 1.11
CA ALA A 94 21.20 32.47 1.54
C ALA A 94 19.99 32.22 2.45
N HIS A 95 19.66 33.15 3.34
CA HIS A 95 18.48 33.08 4.20
C HIS A 95 17.19 33.05 3.37
N THR A 96 17.05 33.99 2.43
CA THR A 96 15.87 34.09 1.55
C THR A 96 15.68 32.84 0.70
N VAL A 97 16.78 32.32 0.13
CA VAL A 97 16.74 31.11 -0.72
C VAL A 97 16.31 29.90 0.10
N VAL A 98 16.91 29.67 1.27
CA VAL A 98 16.57 28.51 2.11
C VAL A 98 15.15 28.60 2.66
N LEU A 99 14.70 29.77 3.11
CA LEU A 99 13.31 29.96 3.52
C LEU A 99 12.34 29.66 2.39
N GLY A 100 12.59 30.19 1.19
CA GLY A 100 11.74 29.97 0.02
C GLY A 100 11.68 28.50 -0.44
N LEU A 101 12.79 27.77 -0.34
CA LEU A 101 12.87 26.36 -0.75
C LEU A 101 12.42 25.36 0.33
N SER A 102 12.42 25.75 1.60
CA SER A 102 12.12 24.85 2.72
C SER A 102 10.78 24.09 2.59
N PRO A 103 9.66 24.67 2.09
CA PRO A 103 8.42 23.92 1.92
C PRO A 103 8.52 22.85 0.83
N LEU A 104 9.16 23.18 -0.30
CA LEU A 104 9.33 22.26 -1.42
C LEU A 104 10.25 21.09 -1.06
N VAL A 105 11.37 21.37 -0.39
CA VAL A 105 12.31 20.34 0.06
C VAL A 105 11.62 19.40 1.07
N SER A 106 10.90 19.95 2.04
CA SER A 106 10.21 19.14 3.06
C SER A 106 9.11 18.28 2.44
N PHE A 107 8.33 18.85 1.53
CA PHE A 107 7.29 18.11 0.81
C PHE A 107 7.88 17.00 -0.06
N ALA A 108 8.90 17.31 -0.87
CA ALA A 108 9.56 16.33 -1.73
C ALA A 108 10.20 15.19 -0.90
N ALA A 109 10.84 15.50 0.22
CA ALA A 109 11.39 14.51 1.13
C ALA A 109 10.29 13.61 1.73
N THR A 110 9.18 14.20 2.17
CA THR A 110 8.05 13.46 2.74
C THR A 110 7.40 12.53 1.70
N MET A 111 7.17 13.02 0.49
CA MET A 111 6.62 12.23 -0.62
C MET A 111 7.58 11.12 -1.07
N GLY A 112 8.89 11.43 -1.16
CA GLY A 112 9.92 10.46 -1.46
C GLY A 112 9.99 9.35 -0.42
N ALA A 113 9.92 9.69 0.87
CA ALA A 113 9.83 8.72 1.96
C ALA A 113 8.56 7.88 1.86
N GLY A 114 7.41 8.50 1.60
CA GLY A 114 6.14 7.78 1.39
C GLY A 114 6.21 6.78 0.23
N HIS A 115 6.86 7.15 -0.88
CA HIS A 115 7.07 6.25 -2.01
C HIS A 115 8.01 5.09 -1.66
N ALA A 116 9.15 5.38 -1.02
CA ALA A 116 10.13 4.38 -0.61
C ALA A 116 9.54 3.40 0.42
N LEU A 117 8.68 3.90 1.31
CA LEU A 117 8.04 3.14 2.38
C LEU A 117 6.65 2.62 2.01
N ARG A 118 6.22 2.78 0.75
CA ARG A 118 4.86 2.40 0.29
C ARG A 118 4.48 0.97 0.65
N ARG A 119 5.46 0.05 0.63
CA ARG A 119 5.29 -1.37 0.98
C ARG A 119 4.82 -1.59 2.43
N PHE A 120 5.04 -0.61 3.31
CA PHE A 120 4.64 -0.65 4.72
C PHE A 120 3.35 0.13 5.00
N ILE A 121 2.73 0.68 3.96
CA ILE A 121 1.53 1.52 4.00
C ILE A 121 0.40 0.87 3.19
N VAL A 122 0.72 0.36 2.00
CA VAL A 122 -0.20 -0.26 1.05
C VAL A 122 0.17 -1.73 0.87
N PRO A 123 -0.80 -2.65 0.79
CA PRO A 123 -0.52 -4.05 0.50
C PRO A 123 0.19 -4.17 -0.85
N LEU A 124 1.18 -5.05 -0.93
CA LEU A 124 1.82 -5.36 -2.21
C LEU A 124 0.83 -6.21 -3.02
N ALA A 125 0.59 -5.82 -4.28
CA ALA A 125 -0.08 -6.70 -5.20
C ALA A 125 0.71 -8.02 -5.25
N ILE A 126 0.04 -9.14 -4.96
CA ILE A 126 0.63 -10.46 -5.22
C ILE A 126 0.58 -10.61 -6.73
N ASP A 127 1.71 -10.38 -7.41
CA ASP A 127 1.84 -10.75 -8.82
C ASP A 127 1.67 -12.27 -8.90
N GLY A 128 0.53 -12.69 -9.45
CA GLY A 128 0.28 -14.09 -9.78
C GLY A 128 1.21 -14.50 -10.92
N ARG A 129 2.37 -15.05 -10.56
CA ARG A 129 3.17 -15.91 -11.43
C ARG A 129 2.99 -17.36 -11.02
#